data_AF-A0A6G6Y222-F1
#
_entry.id   AF-A0A6G6Y222-F1
#
_cell.length_a   1.000
_cell.length_b   1.000
_cell.length_c   1.000
_cell.angle_alpha   90.00
_cell.angle_beta   90.00
_cell.angle_gamma   90.00
#
_symmetry.space_group_name_H-M   'P 1'
#
loop_
_entity.id
_entity.type
_entity.pdbx_description
1 polymer ?
#
loop_
_entity_poly.entity_id
_entity_poly.type
_entity_poly.pdbx_seq_one_letter_code
_entity_poly.pdbx_strand_id
1 'polypeptide(L)'
;MNVSRLIAQSLRAHSLLGLVLGALMYQVCLTGTVSMVAPEWKRWEQPAAPRVAAGDARAFAAALAAGVEQAGDPNATVMVFGPTDDLPRMRVRVPGVLDSWTDPEGTPVAPAVTPWTTFLVSLHDSLHLPFPWGRLLIAISGVALLGAIGTGVLAHRRIFKDAFRLRLGGSRRLEAADLHNRMSVWALPFHTAIALTGAALALVAIAWPLLGSLEKDAGELYGPPAAAAPQVAETPPDIAAMIDDVERRTAPAKVNFLLVQRAGSPDPVIEIGTDAPRDLANGEAWYPTGDGSDFVKSGFTDGSAGKQIQAALYPLHVGKFGGLPMRLLYVLLGLALCWITATGMTIWFERRRSKGRHSAILERLWCAILWGQPLALATSALIAAMGLISPAEAYAGITLLTLLVAAPPLKLPRLSMGLRLLTLTAIAAACAIQLAAFGWTAADPLARWMNVSLLAASLIICAGLVWQRIRSKSVSPA
;
A
#
# COMPACT_ATOMS: atom_id res chain seq x y z
N MET A 1 3.62 22.39 35.25
CA MET A 1 4.19 21.03 35.05
C MET A 1 5.69 21.16 34.80
N ASN A 2 6.57 20.45 35.52
CA ASN A 2 8.03 20.59 35.37
C ASN A 2 8.49 20.06 33.99
N VAL A 3 9.10 20.91 33.16
CA VAL A 3 9.55 20.59 31.79
C VAL A 3 10.45 19.34 31.76
N SER A 4 11.32 19.18 32.76
CA SER A 4 12.20 18.00 32.85
C SER A 4 11.43 16.71 33.10
N ARG A 5 10.33 16.76 33.88
CA ARG A 5 9.45 15.61 34.12
C ARG A 5 8.69 15.23 32.85
N LEU A 6 8.18 16.21 32.11
CA LEU A 6 7.49 15.99 30.83
C LEU A 6 8.42 15.31 29.79
N ILE A 7 9.66 15.79 29.66
CA ILE A 7 10.64 15.20 28.74
C ILE A 7 10.93 13.75 29.14
N ALA A 8 11.16 13.48 30.43
CA ALA A 8 11.45 12.14 30.91
C ALA A 8 10.26 11.17 30.68
N GLN A 9 9.03 11.63 30.89
CA GLN A 9 7.82 10.86 30.61
C GLN A 9 7.64 10.60 29.12
N SER A 10 7.86 11.62 28.28
CA SER A 10 7.76 11.51 26.82
C SER A 10 8.77 10.51 26.27
N LEU A 11 10.03 10.55 26.73
CA LEU A 11 11.06 9.57 26.35
C LEU A 11 10.70 8.13 26.76
N ARG A 12 10.07 7.96 27.94
CA ARG A 12 9.60 6.63 28.39
C ARG A 12 8.47 6.11 27.51
N ALA A 13 7.47 6.96 27.22
CA ALA A 13 6.34 6.61 26.36
C ALA A 13 6.82 6.27 24.94
N HIS A 14 7.66 7.12 24.34
CA HIS A 14 8.27 6.88 23.03
C HIS A 14 9.01 5.53 22.98
N SER A 15 9.85 5.27 23.99
CA SER A 15 10.61 4.00 24.08
C SER A 15 9.70 2.78 24.26
N LEU A 16 8.59 2.91 25.00
CA LEU A 16 7.64 1.83 25.23
C LEU A 16 6.87 1.50 23.95
N LEU A 17 6.33 2.52 23.28
CA LEU A 17 5.59 2.35 22.02
C LEU A 17 6.48 1.69 20.96
N GLY A 18 7.70 2.19 20.78
CA GLY A 18 8.65 1.62 19.82
C GLY A 18 9.12 0.20 20.16
N LEU A 19 9.14 -0.19 21.44
CA LEU A 19 9.54 -1.54 21.85
C LEU A 19 8.41 -2.56 21.68
N VAL A 20 7.19 -2.20 22.10
CA VAL A 20 6.03 -3.09 22.07
C VAL A 20 5.59 -3.34 20.63
N LEU A 21 5.62 -2.31 19.79
CA LEU A 21 5.09 -2.37 18.43
C LEU A 21 6.16 -2.32 17.34
N GLY A 22 7.45 -2.22 17.68
CA GLY A 22 8.51 -2.00 16.70
C GLY A 22 8.59 -3.04 15.57
N ALA A 23 8.33 -4.31 15.87
CA ALA A 23 8.27 -5.36 14.84
C ALA A 23 7.08 -5.18 13.89
N LEU A 24 5.90 -4.89 14.45
CA LEU A 24 4.68 -4.65 13.69
C LEU A 24 4.80 -3.35 12.87
N MET A 25 5.29 -2.27 13.47
CA MET A 25 5.56 -1.00 12.79
C MET A 25 6.52 -1.20 11.62
N TYR A 26 7.62 -1.93 11.83
CA TYR A 26 8.56 -2.23 10.75
C TYR A 26 7.86 -2.97 9.60
N GLN A 27 7.05 -3.97 9.93
CA GLN A 27 6.30 -4.76 8.95
C GLN A 27 5.36 -3.87 8.12
N VAL A 28 4.53 -3.07 8.78
CA VAL A 28 3.55 -2.18 8.12
C VAL A 28 4.27 -1.13 7.27
N CYS A 29 5.37 -0.56 7.76
CA CYS A 29 6.16 0.42 7.00
C CYS A 29 6.81 -0.22 5.77
N LEU A 30 7.35 -1.43 5.90
CA LEU A 30 7.97 -2.15 4.79
C LEU A 30 6.93 -2.49 3.72
N THR A 31 5.81 -3.11 4.10
CA THR A 31 4.77 -3.49 3.15
C THR A 31 4.10 -2.29 2.52
N GLY A 32 3.89 -1.21 3.28
CA GLY A 32 3.37 0.06 2.77
C GLY A 32 4.30 0.67 1.74
N THR A 33 5.61 0.73 2.04
CA THR A 33 6.63 1.25 1.12
C THR A 33 6.67 0.45 -0.20
N VAL A 34 6.59 -0.88 -0.13
CA VAL A 34 6.56 -1.71 -1.34
C VAL A 34 5.22 -1.58 -2.09
N SER A 35 4.11 -1.37 -1.37
CA SER A 35 2.77 -1.19 -1.95
C SER A 35 2.56 0.16 -2.66
N MET A 36 3.44 1.15 -2.45
CA MET A 36 3.36 2.46 -3.11
C MET A 36 3.36 2.38 -4.65
N VAL A 37 3.91 1.29 -5.20
CA VAL A 37 3.96 1.02 -6.64
C VAL A 37 3.15 -0.23 -7.00
N ALA A 38 2.06 -0.50 -6.26
CA ALA A 38 1.13 -1.59 -6.53
C ALA A 38 0.60 -1.62 -7.98
N PRO A 39 0.25 -0.49 -8.63
CA PRO A 39 -0.11 -0.48 -10.05
C PRO A 39 1.01 -1.05 -10.93
N GLU A 40 2.26 -0.67 -10.66
CA GLU A 40 3.42 -1.19 -11.35
C GLU A 40 3.65 -2.68 -11.10
N TRP A 41 3.39 -3.16 -9.88
CA TRP A 41 3.47 -4.59 -9.55
C TRP A 41 2.45 -5.44 -10.32
N LYS A 42 1.20 -4.95 -10.48
CA LYS A 42 0.19 -5.61 -11.32
C LYS A 42 0.67 -5.75 -12.78
N ARG A 43 1.31 -4.69 -13.29
CA ARG A 43 1.88 -4.67 -14.65
C ARG A 43 3.11 -5.56 -14.78
N TRP A 44 3.87 -5.74 -13.71
CA TRP A 44 4.99 -6.67 -13.64
C TRP A 44 4.55 -8.14 -13.58
N GLU A 45 3.46 -8.45 -12.86
CA GLU A 45 2.87 -9.80 -12.78
C GLU A 45 2.19 -10.24 -14.07
N GLN A 46 1.51 -9.32 -14.76
CA GLN A 46 0.77 -9.62 -15.98
C GLN A 46 1.17 -8.69 -17.14
N PRO A 47 2.44 -8.71 -17.58
CA PRO A 47 2.94 -7.79 -18.60
C PRO A 47 2.40 -8.07 -20.00
N ALA A 48 1.82 -9.26 -20.22
CA ALA A 48 1.19 -9.67 -21.48
C ALA A 48 -0.30 -9.26 -21.59
N ALA A 49 -0.94 -8.83 -20.50
CA ALA A 49 -2.33 -8.39 -20.57
C ALA A 49 -2.48 -7.15 -21.49
N PRO A 50 -3.66 -6.90 -22.08
CA PRO A 50 -3.87 -5.77 -22.99
C PRO A 50 -3.65 -4.42 -22.31
N ARG A 51 -3.13 -3.47 -23.07
CA ARG A 51 -3.01 -2.07 -22.66
C ARG A 51 -4.14 -1.28 -23.29
N VAL A 52 -4.87 -0.54 -22.45
CA VAL A 52 -5.96 0.34 -22.86
C VAL A 52 -5.58 1.74 -22.38
N ALA A 53 -5.24 2.63 -23.32
CA ALA A 53 -4.71 3.96 -22.98
C ALA A 53 -5.82 4.96 -22.61
N ALA A 54 -7.01 4.79 -23.18
CA ALA A 54 -8.21 5.55 -22.85
C ALA A 54 -9.41 4.61 -22.95
N GLY A 55 -10.32 4.67 -21.98
CA GLY A 55 -11.56 3.91 -22.02
C GLY A 55 -12.60 4.71 -22.80
N ASP A 56 -12.99 4.22 -23.97
CA ASP A 56 -14.14 4.78 -24.70
C ASP A 56 -15.45 4.34 -24.00
N ALA A 57 -16.48 5.18 -24.04
CA ALA A 57 -17.80 4.89 -23.50
C ALA A 57 -18.38 3.58 -24.04
N ARG A 58 -18.13 3.27 -25.31
CA ARG A 58 -18.52 2.00 -25.94
C ARG A 58 -17.83 0.79 -25.32
N ALA A 59 -16.55 0.91 -24.97
CA ALA A 59 -15.82 -0.18 -24.33
C ALA A 59 -16.41 -0.47 -22.94
N PHE A 60 -16.79 0.56 -22.18
CA PHE A 60 -17.46 0.38 -20.89
C PHE A 60 -18.80 -0.34 -21.03
N ALA A 61 -19.62 0.07 -22.02
CA ALA A 61 -20.89 -0.57 -22.32
C ALA A 61 -20.70 -2.04 -22.75
N ALA A 62 -19.73 -2.33 -23.60
CA ALA A 62 -19.41 -3.70 -24.04
C ALA A 62 -18.93 -4.58 -22.87
N ALA A 63 -18.05 -4.06 -22.02
CA ALA A 63 -17.56 -4.77 -20.84
C ALA A 63 -18.68 -5.05 -19.83
N LEU A 64 -19.60 -4.09 -19.63
CA LEU A 64 -20.79 -4.29 -18.82
C LEU A 64 -21.67 -5.40 -19.41
N ALA A 65 -21.98 -5.33 -20.71
CA ALA A 65 -22.82 -6.32 -21.38
C ALA A 65 -22.23 -7.73 -21.27
N ALA A 66 -20.92 -7.88 -21.49
CA ALA A 66 -20.23 -9.16 -21.30
C ALA A 66 -20.28 -9.64 -19.85
N GLY A 67 -20.19 -8.73 -18.87
CA GLY A 67 -20.34 -9.07 -17.46
C GLY A 67 -21.74 -9.55 -17.10
N VAL A 68 -22.78 -8.89 -17.61
CA VAL A 68 -24.19 -9.30 -17.42
C VAL A 68 -24.45 -10.66 -18.04
N GLU A 69 -24.00 -10.87 -19.28
CA GLU A 69 -24.15 -12.14 -20.00
C GLU A 69 -23.49 -13.29 -19.23
N GLN A 70 -22.24 -13.10 -18.79
CA GLN A 70 -21.52 -14.14 -18.04
C GLN A 70 -22.09 -14.39 -16.64
N ALA A 71 -22.68 -13.39 -16.00
CA ALA A 71 -23.31 -13.56 -14.71
C ALA A 71 -24.53 -14.49 -14.77
N GLY A 72 -25.34 -14.37 -15.83
CA GLY A 72 -26.58 -15.13 -15.98
C GLY A 72 -27.62 -14.88 -14.87
N ASP A 73 -27.40 -13.86 -14.04
CA ASP A 73 -28.25 -13.46 -12.91
C ASP A 73 -28.66 -11.99 -13.08
N PRO A 74 -29.96 -11.68 -13.21
CA PRO A 74 -30.45 -10.30 -13.27
C PRO A 74 -30.00 -9.43 -12.09
N ASN A 75 -29.81 -10.02 -10.92
CA ASN A 75 -29.40 -9.32 -9.71
C ASN A 75 -27.88 -9.15 -9.57
N ALA A 76 -27.10 -9.57 -10.57
CA ALA A 76 -25.66 -9.46 -10.53
C ALA A 76 -25.18 -8.01 -10.38
N THR A 77 -24.08 -7.85 -9.64
CA THR A 77 -23.34 -6.59 -9.59
C THR A 77 -22.15 -6.70 -10.55
N VAL A 78 -22.15 -5.84 -11.56
CA VAL A 78 -21.07 -5.76 -12.55
C VAL A 78 -20.27 -4.48 -12.29
N MET A 79 -18.96 -4.62 -12.15
CA MET A 79 -18.02 -3.51 -12.00
C MET A 79 -17.09 -3.47 -13.20
N VAL A 80 -16.99 -2.33 -13.86
CA VAL A 80 -16.04 -2.08 -14.93
C VAL A 80 -15.06 -1.02 -14.44
N PHE A 81 -13.77 -1.35 -14.41
CA PHE A 81 -12.70 -0.43 -14.04
C PHE A 81 -12.00 0.00 -15.33
N GLY A 82 -12.05 1.29 -15.63
CA GLY A 82 -11.36 1.90 -16.76
C GLY A 82 -9.87 2.12 -16.50
N PRO A 83 -9.14 2.52 -17.55
CA PRO A 83 -7.72 2.78 -17.44
C PRO A 83 -7.44 4.05 -16.62
N THR A 84 -6.33 4.02 -15.90
CA THR A 84 -5.76 5.17 -15.19
C THR A 84 -4.30 5.38 -15.63
N ASP A 85 -3.74 6.55 -15.33
CA ASP A 85 -2.35 6.87 -15.70
C ASP A 85 -1.33 5.85 -15.16
N ASP A 86 -1.56 5.34 -13.95
CA ASP A 86 -0.71 4.35 -13.28
C ASP A 86 -0.99 2.91 -13.74
N LEU A 87 -2.23 2.61 -14.11
CA LEU A 87 -2.67 1.30 -14.61
C LEU A 87 -3.48 1.47 -15.92
N PRO A 88 -2.81 1.56 -17.08
CA PRO A 88 -3.45 1.74 -18.38
C PRO A 88 -4.06 0.43 -18.89
N ARG A 89 -5.04 -0.08 -18.15
CA ARG A 89 -5.75 -1.35 -18.39
C ARG A 89 -7.20 -1.18 -17.98
N MET A 90 -8.07 -1.89 -18.68
CA MET A 90 -9.48 -1.96 -18.34
C MET A 90 -9.83 -3.38 -17.90
N ARG A 91 -10.72 -3.52 -16.92
CA ARG A 91 -11.18 -4.84 -16.44
C ARG A 91 -12.67 -4.82 -16.11
N VAL A 92 -13.31 -5.96 -16.33
CA VAL A 92 -14.66 -6.25 -15.82
C VAL A 92 -14.58 -7.25 -14.68
N ARG A 93 -15.38 -7.01 -13.64
CA ARG A 93 -15.50 -7.89 -12.49
C ARG A 93 -16.95 -8.11 -12.11
N VAL A 94 -17.33 -9.37 -12.02
CA VAL A 94 -18.57 -9.85 -11.43
C VAL A 94 -18.19 -10.72 -10.23
N PRO A 95 -18.47 -10.30 -8.98
CA PRO A 95 -18.04 -11.02 -7.79
C PRO A 95 -18.43 -12.50 -7.83
N GLY A 96 -17.44 -13.39 -7.69
CA GLY A 96 -17.64 -14.84 -7.68
C GLY A 96 -17.80 -15.48 -9.07
N VAL A 97 -17.89 -14.68 -10.14
CA VAL A 97 -18.14 -15.18 -11.51
C VAL A 97 -17.01 -14.82 -12.46
N LEU A 98 -16.64 -13.53 -12.54
CA LEU A 98 -15.69 -13.01 -13.53
C LEU A 98 -14.74 -11.98 -12.91
N ASP A 99 -13.45 -12.05 -13.24
CA ASP A 99 -12.48 -10.97 -13.05
C ASP A 99 -11.48 -11.04 -14.22
N SER A 100 -11.66 -10.16 -15.21
CA SER A 100 -10.97 -10.27 -16.50
C SER A 100 -10.54 -8.91 -17.03
N TRP A 101 -9.32 -8.82 -17.53
CA TRP A 101 -8.85 -7.71 -18.36
C TRP A 101 -9.61 -7.71 -19.68
N THR A 102 -9.89 -6.52 -20.17
CA THR A 102 -10.52 -6.34 -21.47
C THR A 102 -9.49 -5.90 -22.53
N ASP A 103 -9.82 -6.14 -23.79
CA ASP A 103 -9.22 -5.41 -24.90
C ASP A 103 -9.73 -3.94 -24.93
N PRO A 104 -9.21 -3.09 -25.83
CA PRO A 104 -9.70 -1.70 -25.99
C PRO A 104 -11.17 -1.59 -26.36
N GLU A 105 -11.76 -2.62 -26.95
CA GLU A 105 -13.17 -2.69 -27.35
C GLU A 105 -14.11 -3.08 -26.19
N GLY A 106 -13.55 -3.46 -25.03
CA GLY A 106 -14.31 -3.85 -23.85
C GLY A 106 -14.62 -5.35 -23.76
N THR A 107 -14.08 -6.17 -24.66
CA THR A 107 -14.25 -7.62 -24.64
C THR A 107 -13.34 -8.24 -23.58
N PRO A 108 -13.84 -9.09 -22.67
CA PRO A 108 -13.00 -9.82 -21.72
C PRO A 108 -12.08 -10.81 -22.43
N VAL A 109 -10.75 -10.69 -22.26
CA VAL A 109 -9.77 -11.51 -23.00
C VAL A 109 -8.78 -12.28 -22.14
N ALA A 110 -8.56 -11.89 -20.88
CA ALA A 110 -7.58 -12.56 -20.01
C ALA A 110 -7.91 -12.38 -18.52
N PRO A 111 -7.74 -13.41 -17.68
CA PRO A 111 -8.00 -13.28 -16.24
C PRO A 111 -7.19 -12.14 -15.58
N ALA A 112 -7.87 -11.30 -14.78
CA ALA A 112 -7.26 -10.18 -14.04
C ALA A 112 -6.70 -10.61 -12.68
N VAL A 113 -5.80 -11.60 -12.70
CA VAL A 113 -5.30 -12.27 -11.50
C VAL A 113 -3.88 -11.80 -11.17
N THR A 114 -3.76 -10.96 -10.15
CA THR A 114 -2.46 -10.48 -9.62
C THR A 114 -2.28 -10.94 -8.16
N PRO A 115 -1.95 -12.22 -7.92
CA PRO A 115 -2.04 -12.82 -6.59
C PRO A 115 -1.03 -12.24 -5.61
N TRP A 116 0.19 -11.91 -6.05
CA TRP A 116 1.21 -11.39 -5.14
C TRP A 116 0.93 -9.94 -4.76
N THR A 117 0.53 -9.09 -5.70
CA THR A 117 0.16 -7.70 -5.44
C THR A 117 -1.06 -7.63 -4.52
N THR A 118 -2.07 -8.49 -4.76
CA THR A 118 -3.26 -8.60 -3.91
C THR A 118 -2.87 -9.00 -2.48
N PHE A 119 -1.99 -10.01 -2.35
CA PHE A 119 -1.44 -10.41 -1.06
C PHE A 119 -0.66 -9.28 -0.38
N LEU A 120 0.22 -8.59 -1.10
CA LEU A 120 1.07 -7.52 -0.57
C LEU A 120 0.22 -6.37 0.00
N VAL A 121 -0.79 -5.92 -0.76
CA VAL A 121 -1.72 -4.87 -0.31
C VAL A 121 -2.53 -5.35 0.90
N SER A 122 -3.02 -6.59 0.88
CA SER A 122 -3.72 -7.18 2.02
C SER A 122 -2.83 -7.30 3.28
N LEU A 123 -1.54 -7.63 3.09
CA LEU A 123 -0.58 -7.68 4.18
C LEU A 123 -0.33 -6.28 4.79
N HIS A 124 -0.45 -5.22 4.01
CA HIS A 124 -0.34 -3.85 4.51
C HIS A 124 -1.62 -3.34 5.18
N ASP A 125 -2.79 -3.56 4.58
CA ASP A 125 -4.06 -2.98 5.05
C ASP A 125 -4.75 -3.80 6.16
N SER A 126 -4.39 -5.08 6.28
CA SER A 126 -5.06 -6.02 7.18
C SER A 126 -4.13 -7.10 7.72
N LEU A 127 -2.81 -7.03 7.48
CA LEU A 127 -1.86 -8.10 7.86
C LEU A 127 -2.21 -9.47 7.29
N HIS A 128 -3.06 -9.51 6.25
CA HIS A 128 -3.66 -10.73 5.73
C HIS A 128 -4.45 -11.55 6.78
N LEU A 129 -4.95 -10.88 7.82
CA LEU A 129 -5.78 -11.48 8.87
C LEU A 129 -7.28 -11.27 8.57
N PRO A 130 -8.16 -12.14 9.07
CA PRO A 130 -9.60 -12.00 8.89
C PRO A 130 -10.12 -10.68 9.47
N PHE A 131 -11.17 -10.15 8.85
CA PHE A 131 -11.90 -9.01 9.37
C PHE A 131 -12.53 -9.32 10.75
N PRO A 132 -12.52 -8.40 11.72
CA PRO A 132 -11.94 -7.05 11.69
C PRO A 132 -10.49 -6.96 12.21
N TRP A 133 -9.93 -8.07 12.68
CA TRP A 133 -8.71 -8.11 13.50
C TRP A 133 -7.49 -7.50 12.82
N GLY A 134 -7.30 -7.82 11.55
CA GLY A 134 -6.22 -7.26 10.74
C GLY A 134 -6.23 -5.74 10.70
N ARG A 135 -7.37 -5.18 10.29
CA ARG A 135 -7.57 -3.73 10.20
C ARG A 135 -7.45 -3.06 11.57
N LEU A 136 -7.93 -3.71 12.65
CA LEU A 136 -7.83 -3.17 14.01
C LEU A 136 -6.36 -3.00 14.43
N LEU A 137 -5.52 -4.01 14.14
CA LEU A 137 -4.08 -3.94 14.44
C LEU A 137 -3.38 -2.84 13.62
N ILE A 138 -3.78 -2.64 12.35
CA ILE A 138 -3.28 -1.52 11.53
C ILE A 138 -3.71 -0.16 12.11
N ALA A 139 -4.97 -0.02 12.51
CA ALA A 139 -5.48 1.22 13.14
C ALA A 139 -4.71 1.54 14.44
N ILE A 140 -4.53 0.54 15.32
CA ILE A 140 -3.75 0.67 16.56
C ILE A 140 -2.29 1.05 16.24
N SER A 141 -1.70 0.44 15.21
CA SER A 141 -0.33 0.74 14.80
C SER A 141 -0.18 2.18 14.30
N GLY A 142 -1.14 2.68 13.53
CA GLY A 142 -1.16 4.08 13.07
C GLY A 142 -1.29 5.07 14.23
N VAL A 143 -2.20 4.82 15.18
CA VAL A 143 -2.35 5.65 16.39
C VAL A 143 -1.09 5.58 17.27
N ALA A 144 -0.50 4.40 17.43
CA ALA A 144 0.74 4.26 18.18
C ALA A 144 1.93 4.97 17.52
N LEU A 145 2.01 4.97 16.18
CA LEU A 145 3.01 5.73 15.43
C LEU A 145 2.81 7.24 15.64
N LEU A 146 1.57 7.75 15.60
CA LEU A 146 1.27 9.14 15.96
C LEU A 146 1.70 9.46 17.41
N GLY A 147 1.43 8.57 18.35
CA GLY A 147 1.88 8.70 19.73
C GLY A 147 3.40 8.71 19.86
N ALA A 148 4.10 7.85 19.12
CA ALA A 148 5.57 7.81 19.08
C ALA A 148 6.13 9.11 18.47
N ILE A 149 5.53 9.63 17.41
CA ILE A 149 5.90 10.92 16.80
C ILE A 149 5.72 12.06 17.81
N GLY A 150 4.51 12.19 18.39
CA GLY A 150 4.20 13.26 19.35
C GLY A 150 5.12 13.23 20.59
N THR A 151 5.31 12.05 21.18
CA THR A 151 6.23 11.88 22.32
C THR A 151 7.70 12.09 21.94
N GLY A 152 8.10 11.77 20.71
CA GLY A 152 9.43 12.05 20.16
C GLY A 152 9.69 13.55 20.02
N VAL A 153 8.74 14.29 19.45
CA VAL A 153 8.82 15.77 19.31
C VAL A 153 8.90 16.43 20.67
N LEU A 154 8.04 16.03 21.62
CA LEU A 154 8.05 16.57 22.99
C LEU A 154 9.37 16.25 23.74
N ALA A 155 10.00 15.12 23.44
CA ALA A 155 11.29 14.75 24.01
C ALA A 155 12.47 15.54 23.40
N HIS A 156 12.36 16.00 22.15
CA HIS A 156 13.47 16.60 21.40
C HIS A 156 13.55 18.13 21.55
N ARG A 157 14.13 18.60 22.67
CA ARG A 157 14.18 20.02 23.07
C ARG A 157 14.85 20.99 22.08
N ARG A 158 15.71 20.50 21.19
CA ARG A 158 16.49 21.31 20.21
C ARG A 158 16.26 20.88 18.77
N ILE A 159 15.02 20.50 18.44
CA ILE A 159 14.66 19.87 17.15
C ILE A 159 15.20 20.64 15.94
N PHE A 160 15.05 21.97 15.93
CA PHE A 160 15.53 22.83 14.84
C PHE A 160 17.04 23.07 14.86
N LYS A 161 17.66 23.29 16.03
CA LYS A 161 19.10 23.59 16.13
C LYS A 161 19.97 22.41 15.74
N ASP A 162 19.48 21.21 16.05
CA ASP A 162 20.24 20.01 15.77
C ASP A 162 19.90 19.43 14.38
N ALA A 163 18.76 19.80 13.75
CA ALA A 163 18.28 19.27 12.48
C ALA A 163 19.33 19.19 11.35
N PHE A 164 20.31 20.09 11.35
CA PHE A 164 21.37 20.18 10.32
C PHE A 164 22.77 19.82 10.84
N ARG A 165 22.89 19.33 12.08
CA ARG A 165 24.16 18.89 12.66
C ARG A 165 24.22 17.37 12.64
N LEU A 166 24.78 16.82 11.56
CA LEU A 166 25.03 15.38 11.43
C LEU A 166 26.39 15.03 12.03
N ARG A 167 26.41 14.17 13.05
CA ARG A 167 27.63 13.67 13.69
C ARG A 167 27.83 12.20 13.30
N LEU A 168 28.63 11.98 12.27
CA LEU A 168 29.06 10.64 11.87
C LEU A 168 30.34 10.26 12.62
N GLY A 169 30.38 9.04 13.17
CA GLY A 169 31.52 8.53 13.95
C GLY A 169 31.25 8.42 15.46
N GLY A 170 32.23 7.88 16.19
CA GLY A 170 32.10 7.57 17.62
C GLY A 170 31.49 6.18 17.88
N SER A 171 30.73 6.03 18.98
CA SER A 171 30.08 4.74 19.29
C SER A 171 28.89 4.48 18.36
N ARG A 172 28.66 3.21 18.02
CA ARG A 172 27.51 2.77 17.19
C ARG A 172 26.16 3.30 17.70
N ARG A 173 26.02 3.41 19.02
CA ARG A 173 24.83 3.98 19.66
C ARG A 173 24.65 5.47 19.36
N LEU A 174 25.72 6.26 19.36
CA LEU A 174 25.65 7.70 19.09
C LEU A 174 25.32 7.96 17.62
N GLU A 175 25.98 7.24 16.71
CA GLU A 175 25.70 7.31 15.26
C GLU A 175 24.24 6.93 14.96
N ALA A 176 23.75 5.80 15.52
CA ALA A 176 22.37 5.38 15.34
C ALA A 176 21.36 6.38 15.93
N ALA A 177 21.66 6.97 17.09
CA ALA A 177 20.80 7.96 17.72
C ALA A 177 20.75 9.27 16.92
N ASP A 178 21.88 9.74 16.39
CA ASP A 178 21.89 10.95 15.57
C ASP A 178 21.11 10.73 14.27
N LEU A 179 21.36 9.63 13.55
CA LEU A 179 20.61 9.27 12.34
C LEU A 179 19.10 9.12 12.60
N HIS A 180 18.71 8.39 13.67
CA HIS A 180 17.31 8.23 14.05
C HIS A 180 16.63 9.58 14.28
N ASN A 181 17.29 10.49 15.01
CA ASN A 181 16.76 11.81 15.29
C ASN A 181 16.65 12.66 14.03
N ARG A 182 17.69 12.72 13.17
CA ARG A 182 17.67 13.54 11.95
C ARG A 182 16.58 13.09 10.97
N MET A 183 16.54 11.80 10.67
CA MET A 183 15.56 11.25 9.73
C MET A 183 14.13 11.47 10.24
N SER A 184 13.90 11.33 11.55
CA SER A 184 12.59 11.59 12.16
C SER A 184 12.17 13.05 12.08
N VAL A 185 13.12 14.00 12.10
CA VAL A 185 12.82 15.43 11.98
C VAL A 185 12.56 15.82 10.52
N TRP A 186 13.40 15.39 9.59
CA TRP A 186 13.28 15.75 8.17
C TRP A 186 12.00 15.20 7.54
N ALA A 187 11.60 13.99 7.93
CA ALA A 187 10.40 13.34 7.40
C ALA A 187 9.15 13.54 8.29
N LEU A 188 9.23 14.38 9.34
CA LEU A 188 8.16 14.56 10.32
C LEU A 188 6.79 14.89 9.72
N PRO A 189 6.65 15.84 8.77
CA PRO A 189 5.34 16.15 8.20
C PRO A 189 4.74 14.95 7.48
N PHE A 190 5.56 14.24 6.71
CA PHE A 190 5.17 13.05 5.98
C PHE A 190 4.78 11.91 6.93
N HIS A 191 5.62 11.56 7.91
CA HIS A 191 5.30 10.47 8.84
C HIS A 191 4.04 10.75 9.65
N THR A 192 3.79 12.02 9.99
CA THR A 192 2.54 12.42 10.65
C THR A 192 1.34 12.22 9.73
N ALA A 193 1.42 12.68 8.48
CA ALA A 193 0.36 12.55 7.51
C ALA A 193 0.03 11.08 7.18
N ILE A 194 1.04 10.23 6.95
CA ILE A 194 0.85 8.81 6.63
C ILE A 194 0.31 8.03 7.83
N ALA A 195 0.79 8.32 9.05
CA ALA A 195 0.28 7.68 10.26
C ALA A 195 -1.18 8.07 10.53
N LEU A 196 -1.53 9.34 10.33
CA LEU A 196 -2.90 9.84 10.48
C LEU A 196 -3.84 9.25 9.44
N THR A 197 -3.49 9.35 8.16
CA THR A 197 -4.31 8.84 7.07
C THR A 197 -4.46 7.32 7.15
N GLY A 198 -3.39 6.58 7.44
CA GLY A 198 -3.45 5.13 7.62
C GLY A 198 -4.33 4.69 8.79
N ALA A 199 -4.22 5.37 9.94
CA ALA A 199 -5.09 5.11 11.09
C ALA A 199 -6.56 5.42 10.77
N ALA A 200 -6.82 6.55 10.12
CA ALA A 200 -8.16 6.98 9.74
C ALA A 200 -8.81 6.01 8.73
N LEU A 201 -8.08 5.62 7.68
CA LEU A 201 -8.55 4.65 6.68
C LEU A 201 -8.90 3.30 7.33
N ALA A 202 -8.02 2.77 8.19
CA ALA A 202 -8.27 1.52 8.89
C ALA A 202 -9.48 1.61 9.84
N LEU A 203 -9.65 2.73 10.54
CA LEU A 203 -10.78 2.95 11.46
C LEU A 203 -12.10 3.10 10.72
N VAL A 204 -12.15 3.90 9.64
CA VAL A 204 -13.34 4.06 8.78
C VAL A 204 -13.75 2.70 8.21
N ALA A 205 -12.77 1.91 7.77
CA ALA A 205 -12.99 0.59 7.20
C ALA A 205 -13.53 -0.46 8.19
N ILE A 206 -13.47 -0.21 9.50
CA ILE A 206 -14.07 -1.03 10.57
C ILE A 206 -15.41 -0.44 11.01
N ALA A 207 -15.46 0.89 11.20
CA ALA A 207 -16.64 1.58 11.69
C ALA A 207 -17.82 1.44 10.73
N TRP A 208 -17.58 1.45 9.42
CA TRP A 208 -18.65 1.50 8.43
C TRP A 208 -19.56 0.26 8.41
N PRO A 209 -19.05 -0.99 8.26
CA PRO A 209 -19.92 -2.16 8.32
C PRO A 209 -20.66 -2.30 9.66
N LEU A 210 -20.01 -1.86 10.76
CA LEU A 210 -20.61 -1.89 12.08
C LEU A 210 -21.76 -0.90 12.21
N LEU A 211 -21.57 0.35 11.79
CA LEU A 211 -22.62 1.38 11.80
C LEU A 211 -23.79 1.00 10.89
N GLY A 212 -23.52 0.53 9.68
CA GLY A 212 -24.56 0.05 8.76
C GLY A 212 -25.36 -1.16 9.27
N SER A 213 -24.78 -1.95 10.20
CA SER A 213 -25.51 -3.04 10.86
C SER A 213 -26.38 -2.58 12.04
N LEU A 214 -26.09 -1.41 12.60
CA LEU A 214 -26.75 -0.88 13.80
C LEU A 214 -27.84 0.15 13.47
N GLU A 215 -27.69 0.90 12.38
CA GLU A 215 -28.64 1.92 11.92
C GLU A 215 -28.99 1.69 10.45
N LYS A 216 -30.29 1.54 10.15
CA LYS A 216 -30.79 1.47 8.76
C LYS A 216 -30.47 2.74 7.95
N ASP A 217 -30.37 3.88 8.63
CA ASP A 217 -30.16 5.20 8.01
C ASP A 217 -28.68 5.59 7.88
N ALA A 218 -27.75 4.81 8.46
CA ALA A 218 -26.31 5.04 8.29
C ALA A 218 -25.87 4.93 6.81
N GLY A 219 -26.68 4.28 5.96
CA GLY A 219 -26.52 4.25 4.52
C GLY A 219 -26.65 5.61 3.82
N GLU A 220 -27.28 6.63 4.42
CA GLU A 220 -27.42 7.96 3.79
C GLU A 220 -26.10 8.73 3.68
N LEU A 221 -25.09 8.39 4.49
CA LEU A 221 -23.84 9.15 4.51
C LEU A 221 -22.93 8.83 3.30
N TYR A 222 -22.99 7.60 2.76
CA TYR A 222 -22.14 7.13 1.65
C TYR A 222 -22.78 6.10 0.70
N GLY A 223 -24.05 5.72 0.89
CA GLY A 223 -24.83 5.05 -0.14
C GLY A 223 -25.14 6.01 -1.30
N PRO A 224 -25.71 5.51 -2.41
CA PRO A 224 -26.19 6.38 -3.48
C PRO A 224 -27.07 7.47 -2.85
N PRO A 225 -26.91 8.75 -3.25
CA PRO A 225 -27.75 9.83 -2.75
C PRO A 225 -29.22 9.44 -2.81
N ALA A 226 -30.06 9.87 -1.86
CA ALA A 226 -31.49 9.51 -1.86
C ALA A 226 -32.19 9.87 -3.19
N ALA A 227 -31.68 10.88 -3.90
CA ALA A 227 -32.12 11.27 -5.23
C ALA A 227 -31.80 10.26 -6.36
N ALA A 228 -30.88 9.33 -6.12
CA ALA A 228 -30.45 8.26 -7.02
C ALA A 228 -31.22 6.94 -6.77
N ALA A 229 -32.48 7.04 -6.34
CA ALA A 229 -33.33 5.87 -6.13
C ALA A 229 -33.43 5.03 -7.42
N PRO A 230 -33.46 3.67 -7.30
CA PRO A 230 -33.62 2.81 -8.47
C PRO A 230 -34.84 3.20 -9.28
N GLN A 231 -34.66 3.33 -10.60
CA GLN A 231 -35.76 3.68 -11.49
C GLN A 231 -36.04 2.50 -12.40
N VAL A 232 -37.31 2.08 -12.46
CA VAL A 232 -37.76 1.10 -13.45
C VAL A 232 -37.66 1.79 -14.81
N ALA A 233 -36.72 1.36 -15.63
CA ALA A 233 -36.52 1.90 -16.96
C ALA A 233 -37.39 1.12 -17.96
N GLU A 234 -38.22 1.82 -18.73
CA GLU A 234 -39.02 1.19 -19.81
C GLU A 234 -38.12 0.66 -20.95
N THR A 235 -36.94 1.26 -21.11
CA THR A 235 -35.90 0.82 -22.05
C THR A 235 -34.57 0.68 -21.32
N PRO A 236 -33.69 -0.27 -21.74
CA PRO A 236 -32.37 -0.39 -21.14
C PRO A 236 -31.60 0.94 -21.24
N PRO A 237 -30.97 1.40 -20.15
CA PRO A 237 -30.23 2.66 -20.15
C PRO A 237 -29.06 2.60 -21.13
N ASP A 238 -28.90 3.65 -21.95
CA ASP A 238 -27.75 3.79 -22.85
C ASP A 238 -26.51 4.23 -22.06
N ILE A 239 -25.78 3.24 -21.56
CA ILE A 239 -24.58 3.44 -20.73
C ILE A 239 -23.49 4.23 -21.47
N ALA A 240 -23.35 4.02 -22.79
CA ALA A 240 -22.34 4.74 -23.55
C ALA A 240 -22.71 6.24 -23.63
N ALA A 241 -23.98 6.55 -23.92
CA ALA A 241 -24.45 7.93 -23.93
C ALA A 241 -24.33 8.61 -22.55
N MET A 242 -24.60 7.89 -21.46
CA MET A 242 -24.43 8.41 -20.10
C MET A 242 -22.97 8.73 -19.78
N ILE A 243 -22.04 7.84 -20.12
CA ILE A 243 -20.60 8.05 -19.91
C ILE A 243 -20.12 9.26 -20.72
N ASP A 244 -20.51 9.35 -22.00
CA ASP A 244 -20.17 10.50 -22.85
C ASP A 244 -20.73 11.81 -22.27
N ASP A 245 -21.94 11.80 -21.73
CA ASP A 245 -22.53 12.99 -21.11
C ASP A 245 -21.78 13.41 -19.84
N VAL A 246 -21.45 12.45 -18.96
CA VAL A 246 -20.66 12.70 -17.75
C VAL A 246 -19.28 13.26 -18.12
N GLU A 247 -18.56 12.67 -19.08
CA GLU A 247 -17.25 13.18 -19.50
C GLU A 247 -17.34 14.59 -20.11
N ARG A 248 -18.35 14.88 -20.92
CA ARG A 248 -18.56 16.23 -21.49
C ARG A 248 -18.81 17.28 -20.40
N ARG A 249 -19.61 16.94 -19.38
CA ARG A 249 -19.93 17.85 -18.26
C ARG A 249 -18.75 18.09 -17.32
N THR A 250 -17.82 17.14 -17.25
CA THR A 250 -16.78 17.10 -16.21
C THR A 250 -15.36 17.31 -16.73
N ALA A 251 -15.20 17.54 -18.04
CA ALA A 251 -13.91 17.76 -18.68
C ALA A 251 -13.02 18.74 -17.87
N PRO A 252 -11.75 18.39 -17.59
CA PRO A 252 -10.98 17.30 -18.18
C PRO A 252 -11.09 15.94 -17.46
N ALA A 253 -12.00 15.78 -16.49
CA ALA A 253 -12.16 14.51 -15.80
C ALA A 253 -12.59 13.39 -16.75
N LYS A 254 -12.13 12.17 -16.46
CA LYS A 254 -12.34 10.97 -17.26
C LYS A 254 -13.01 9.87 -16.46
N VAL A 255 -13.92 9.14 -17.10
CA VAL A 255 -14.57 7.99 -16.47
C VAL A 255 -13.56 6.86 -16.33
N ASN A 256 -13.41 6.37 -15.10
CA ASN A 256 -12.47 5.30 -14.77
C ASN A 256 -13.14 4.17 -13.98
N PHE A 257 -14.43 4.28 -13.69
CA PHE A 257 -15.18 3.28 -12.97
C PHE A 257 -16.66 3.32 -13.37
N LEU A 258 -17.27 2.15 -13.48
CA LEU A 258 -18.69 1.95 -13.66
C LEU A 258 -19.10 0.80 -12.75
N LEU A 259 -20.13 1.00 -11.95
CA LEU A 259 -20.75 -0.04 -11.14
C LEU A 259 -22.23 -0.08 -11.46
N VAL A 260 -22.72 -1.28 -11.78
CA VAL A 260 -24.14 -1.51 -12.02
C VAL A 260 -24.60 -2.66 -11.12
N GLN A 261 -25.46 -2.35 -10.15
CA GLN A 261 -26.14 -3.37 -9.35
C GLN A 261 -27.45 -3.74 -10.02
N ARG A 262 -27.87 -5.00 -9.85
CA ARG A 262 -29.04 -5.55 -10.55
C ARG A 262 -28.96 -5.29 -12.05
N ALA A 263 -27.79 -5.60 -12.62
CA ALA A 263 -27.42 -5.17 -13.96
C ALA A 263 -28.23 -5.81 -15.09
N GLY A 264 -28.92 -6.93 -14.83
CA GLY A 264 -29.86 -7.53 -15.77
C GLY A 264 -31.33 -7.29 -15.42
N SER A 265 -31.62 -6.51 -14.36
CA SER A 265 -32.98 -6.18 -13.94
C SER A 265 -33.48 -4.89 -14.61
N PRO A 266 -34.81 -4.67 -14.67
CA PRO A 266 -35.39 -3.42 -15.21
C PRO A 266 -35.09 -2.16 -14.38
N ASP A 267 -34.60 -2.31 -13.14
CA ASP A 267 -34.35 -1.24 -12.18
C ASP A 267 -32.87 -1.17 -11.69
N PRO A 268 -31.89 -1.04 -12.60
CA PRO A 268 -30.48 -1.08 -12.21
C PRO A 268 -30.09 0.13 -11.35
N VAL A 269 -29.16 -0.07 -10.41
CA VAL A 269 -28.47 1.04 -9.73
C VAL A 269 -27.15 1.27 -10.43
N ILE A 270 -27.03 2.41 -11.10
CA ILE A 270 -25.85 2.78 -11.88
C ILE A 270 -25.04 3.83 -11.12
N GLU A 271 -23.74 3.60 -11.03
CA GLU A 271 -22.75 4.54 -10.52
C GLU A 271 -21.65 4.71 -11.57
N ILE A 272 -21.44 5.95 -12.02
CA ILE A 272 -20.37 6.32 -12.95
C ILE A 272 -19.30 7.08 -12.15
N GLY A 273 -18.11 6.50 -12.04
CA GLY A 273 -16.97 7.10 -11.36
C GLY A 273 -16.03 7.81 -12.33
N THR A 274 -15.66 9.03 -11.96
CA THR A 274 -14.68 9.87 -12.67
C THR A 274 -13.42 10.07 -11.83
N ASP A 275 -12.28 10.34 -12.46
CA ASP A 275 -11.14 10.91 -11.74
C ASP A 275 -11.41 12.36 -11.29
N ALA A 276 -10.51 12.91 -10.47
CA ALA A 276 -10.61 14.28 -9.98
C ALA A 276 -9.27 15.01 -10.17
N PRO A 277 -8.91 15.38 -11.42
CA PRO A 277 -7.57 15.87 -11.75
C PRO A 277 -7.20 17.22 -11.09
N ARG A 278 -8.19 17.92 -10.52
CA ARG A 278 -8.02 19.22 -9.85
C ARG A 278 -8.31 19.16 -8.35
N ASP A 279 -8.48 17.97 -7.80
CA ASP A 279 -8.88 17.77 -6.41
C ASP A 279 -7.93 16.78 -5.69
N LEU A 280 -7.96 16.78 -4.37
CA LEU A 280 -7.33 15.75 -3.54
C LEU A 280 -8.22 14.52 -3.36
N ALA A 281 -9.48 14.56 -3.82
CA ALA A 281 -10.32 13.38 -3.94
C ALA A 281 -9.73 12.34 -4.92
N ASN A 282 -10.00 11.06 -4.67
CA ASN A 282 -9.60 9.99 -5.62
C ASN A 282 -10.41 10.05 -6.92
N GLY A 283 -11.60 10.66 -6.86
CA GLY A 283 -12.58 10.73 -7.93
C GLY A 283 -13.91 11.29 -7.44
N GLU A 284 -14.88 11.41 -8.34
CA GLU A 284 -16.28 11.72 -8.03
C GLU A 284 -17.18 10.61 -8.56
N ALA A 285 -18.27 10.32 -7.84
CA ALA A 285 -19.28 9.36 -8.27
C ALA A 285 -20.55 10.09 -8.70
N TRP A 286 -21.09 9.67 -9.84
CA TRP A 286 -22.24 10.26 -10.51
C TRP A 286 -23.33 9.21 -10.64
N TYR A 287 -24.53 9.57 -10.23
CA TYR A 287 -25.70 8.69 -10.28
C TYR A 287 -26.74 9.29 -11.22
N PRO A 288 -27.19 8.57 -12.24
CA PRO A 288 -28.25 9.06 -13.13
C PRO A 288 -29.56 9.21 -12.36
N THR A 289 -30.36 10.19 -12.79
CA THR A 289 -31.68 10.50 -12.23
C THR A 289 -32.71 10.63 -13.35
N GLY A 290 -33.96 10.34 -13.02
CA GLY A 290 -35.04 10.35 -14.00
C GLY A 290 -34.80 9.33 -15.12
N ASP A 291 -35.03 9.76 -16.35
CA ASP A 291 -34.72 9.02 -17.57
C ASP A 291 -33.21 8.83 -17.85
N GLY A 292 -32.34 9.27 -16.93
CA GLY A 292 -30.90 9.20 -17.07
C GLY A 292 -30.28 10.39 -17.83
N SER A 293 -31.06 11.45 -18.06
CA SER A 293 -30.58 12.71 -18.67
C SER A 293 -29.88 13.66 -17.70
N ASP A 294 -30.03 13.45 -16.38
CA ASP A 294 -29.36 14.27 -15.37
C ASP A 294 -28.72 13.42 -14.27
N PHE A 295 -27.78 14.00 -13.54
CA PHE A 295 -26.95 13.28 -12.57
C PHE A 295 -26.83 13.98 -11.23
N VAL A 296 -26.78 13.18 -10.17
CA VAL A 296 -26.46 13.64 -8.82
C VAL A 296 -25.09 13.11 -8.40
N LYS A 297 -24.28 13.98 -7.79
CA LYS A 297 -22.96 13.62 -7.26
C LYS A 297 -23.04 12.99 -5.87
N SER A 298 -22.07 12.13 -5.56
CA SER A 298 -21.79 11.72 -4.18
C SER A 298 -21.30 12.89 -3.31
N GLY A 299 -20.61 13.86 -3.92
CA GLY A 299 -20.10 15.06 -3.27
C GLY A 299 -18.72 14.84 -2.66
N PHE A 300 -17.88 14.03 -3.30
CA PHE A 300 -16.48 13.85 -2.90
C PHE A 300 -15.61 15.07 -3.24
N THR A 301 -16.02 15.85 -4.23
CA THR A 301 -15.29 17.05 -4.71
C THR A 301 -15.91 18.37 -4.26
N ASP A 302 -17.24 18.42 -4.07
CA ASP A 302 -17.98 19.65 -3.75
C ASP A 302 -19.02 19.49 -2.63
N GLY A 303 -19.04 18.32 -1.97
CA GLY A 303 -19.94 18.05 -0.86
C GLY A 303 -19.46 18.65 0.47
N SER A 304 -19.95 18.10 1.58
CA SER A 304 -19.58 18.57 2.92
C SER A 304 -18.08 18.43 3.19
N ALA A 305 -17.54 19.28 4.07
CA ALA A 305 -16.13 19.20 4.47
C ALA A 305 -15.74 17.80 4.98
N GLY A 306 -16.65 17.10 5.66
CA GLY A 306 -16.43 15.72 6.11
C GLY A 306 -16.22 14.74 4.95
N LYS A 307 -17.05 14.83 3.89
CA LYS A 307 -16.93 13.99 2.69
C LYS A 307 -15.62 14.29 1.95
N GLN A 308 -15.26 15.57 1.78
CA GLN A 308 -14.02 15.95 1.11
C GLN A 308 -12.77 15.52 1.90
N ILE A 309 -12.77 15.67 3.24
CA ILE A 309 -11.68 15.18 4.09
C ILE A 309 -11.52 13.66 3.92
N GLN A 310 -12.62 12.92 3.94
CA GLN A 310 -12.59 11.46 3.77
C GLN A 310 -12.08 11.08 2.36
N ALA A 311 -12.56 11.75 1.31
CA ALA A 311 -12.14 11.53 -0.07
C ALA A 311 -10.65 11.80 -0.27
N ALA A 312 -10.07 12.72 0.50
CA ALA A 312 -8.64 13.05 0.47
C ALA A 312 -7.75 12.04 1.22
N LEU A 313 -8.29 11.25 2.16
CA LEU A 313 -7.47 10.35 2.99
C LEU A 313 -6.68 9.34 2.16
N TYR A 314 -7.34 8.67 1.20
CA TYR A 314 -6.69 7.64 0.39
C TYR A 314 -5.63 8.23 -0.55
N PRO A 315 -5.91 9.25 -1.39
CA PRO A 315 -4.90 9.87 -2.25
C PRO A 315 -3.71 10.45 -1.48
N LEU A 316 -3.94 11.02 -0.29
CA LEU A 316 -2.85 11.50 0.57
C LEU A 316 -1.98 10.38 1.12
N HIS A 317 -2.59 9.24 1.48
CA HIS A 317 -1.87 8.07 2.00
C HIS A 317 -0.99 7.41 0.93
N VAL A 318 -1.51 7.27 -0.30
CA VAL A 318 -0.81 6.60 -1.41
C VAL A 318 -0.09 7.55 -2.36
N GLY A 319 -0.11 8.86 -2.11
CA GLY A 319 0.62 9.86 -2.90
C GLY A 319 0.12 10.04 -4.34
N LYS A 320 -1.19 9.90 -4.58
CA LYS A 320 -1.79 9.90 -5.94
C LYS A 320 -1.91 11.30 -6.60
N PHE A 321 -1.55 12.38 -5.90
CA PHE A 321 -1.77 13.77 -6.34
C PHE A 321 -0.57 14.47 -7.01
N GLY A 322 0.58 13.80 -7.15
CA GLY A 322 1.80 14.43 -7.71
C GLY A 322 2.57 13.56 -8.70
N GLY A 323 1.88 12.59 -9.32
CA GLY A 323 2.45 11.71 -10.33
C GLY A 323 3.66 10.88 -9.85
N LEU A 324 4.53 10.50 -10.79
CA LEU A 324 5.71 9.69 -10.49
C LEU A 324 6.68 10.33 -9.48
N PRO A 325 7.03 11.64 -9.56
CA PRO A 325 7.95 12.25 -8.60
C PRO A 325 7.46 12.15 -7.15
N MET A 326 6.16 12.37 -6.92
CA MET A 326 5.56 12.25 -5.59
C MET A 326 5.61 10.82 -5.07
N ARG A 327 5.29 9.83 -5.90
CA ARG A 327 5.36 8.42 -5.52
C ARG A 327 6.79 7.98 -5.18
N LEU A 328 7.78 8.42 -5.94
CA LEU A 328 9.19 8.17 -5.63
C LEU A 328 9.61 8.81 -4.29
N LEU A 329 9.18 10.05 -4.04
CA LEU A 329 9.40 10.71 -2.74
C LEU A 329 8.77 9.93 -1.59
N TYR A 330 7.54 9.45 -1.76
CA TYR A 330 6.83 8.63 -0.78
C TYR A 330 7.57 7.32 -0.50
N VAL A 331 8.07 6.64 -1.53
CA VAL A 331 8.91 5.44 -1.37
C VAL A 331 10.17 5.76 -0.54
N LEU A 332 10.87 6.86 -0.84
CA LEU A 332 12.07 7.26 -0.10
C LEU A 332 11.77 7.58 1.37
N LEU A 333 10.68 8.30 1.65
CA LEU A 333 10.27 8.66 3.01
C LEU A 333 9.69 7.45 3.78
N GLY A 334 9.10 6.49 3.08
CA GLY A 334 8.71 5.18 3.61
C GLY A 334 9.92 4.34 4.02
N LEU A 335 10.94 4.26 3.15
CA LEU A 335 12.23 3.62 3.49
C LEU A 335 12.91 4.30 4.70
N ALA A 336 12.81 5.63 4.80
CA ALA A 336 13.26 6.37 5.97
C ALA A 336 12.52 5.94 7.24
N LEU A 337 11.21 5.67 7.17
CA LEU A 337 10.43 5.19 8.32
C LEU A 337 10.83 3.76 8.73
N CYS A 338 11.08 2.87 7.75
CA CYS A 338 11.66 1.55 7.99
C CYS A 338 13.00 1.67 8.73
N TRP A 339 13.86 2.59 8.28
CA TRP A 339 15.16 2.85 8.90
C TRP A 339 15.06 3.41 10.31
N ILE A 340 14.16 4.36 10.56
CA ILE A 340 13.90 4.93 11.89
C ILE A 340 13.47 3.83 12.86
N THR A 341 12.56 2.95 12.42
CA THR A 341 12.11 1.81 13.23
C THR A 341 13.26 0.83 13.51
N ALA A 342 14.07 0.52 12.50
CA ALA A 342 15.27 -0.31 12.62
C ALA A 342 16.30 0.25 13.62
N THR A 343 16.57 1.55 13.54
CA THR A 343 17.54 2.25 14.38
C THR A 343 17.05 2.44 15.81
N GLY A 344 15.76 2.67 16.03
CA GLY A 344 15.16 2.77 17.37
C GLY A 344 15.44 1.52 18.21
N MET A 345 15.23 0.34 17.62
CA MET A 345 15.53 -0.93 18.27
C MET A 345 17.04 -1.16 18.45
N THR A 346 17.87 -0.73 17.49
CA THR A 346 19.33 -0.80 17.60
C THR A 346 19.83 0.02 18.81
N ILE A 347 19.32 1.24 19.01
CA ILE A 347 19.65 2.09 20.16
C ILE A 347 19.26 1.40 21.47
N TRP A 348 18.10 0.73 21.50
CA TRP A 348 17.64 -0.01 22.66
C TRP A 348 18.57 -1.18 23.01
N PHE A 349 18.95 -2.01 22.03
CA PHE A 349 19.90 -3.12 22.23
C PHE A 349 21.26 -2.64 22.74
N GLU A 350 21.84 -1.60 22.12
CA GLU A 350 23.13 -1.03 22.54
C GLU A 350 23.07 -0.48 23.97
N ARG A 351 21.96 0.17 24.36
CA ARG A 351 21.75 0.64 25.74
C ARG A 351 21.61 -0.53 26.73
N ARG A 352 21.03 -1.65 26.30
CA ARG A 352 20.87 -2.85 27.12
C ARG A 352 22.22 -3.55 27.31
N ARG A 353 23.02 -3.63 26.25
CA ARG A 353 24.41 -4.13 26.26
C ARG A 353 25.31 -3.32 27.19
N SER A 354 25.24 -1.99 27.13
CA SER A 354 26.02 -1.11 28.02
C SER A 354 25.66 -1.23 29.50
N LYS A 355 24.50 -1.83 29.82
CA LYS A 355 24.04 -2.09 31.20
C LYS A 355 24.24 -3.54 31.63
N GLY A 356 25.00 -4.34 30.87
CA GLY A 356 25.21 -5.77 31.15
C GLY A 356 23.99 -6.66 30.94
N ARG A 357 22.90 -6.15 30.35
CA ARG A 357 21.63 -6.87 30.14
C ARG A 357 21.48 -7.39 28.70
N HIS A 358 22.60 -7.77 28.08
CA HIS A 358 22.65 -8.23 26.68
C HIS A 358 21.78 -9.47 26.47
N SER A 359 21.00 -9.47 25.37
CA SER A 359 20.19 -10.63 24.98
C SER A 359 20.44 -10.96 23.52
N ALA A 360 21.31 -11.94 23.29
CA ALA A 360 21.71 -12.36 21.96
C ALA A 360 20.53 -12.94 21.16
N ILE A 361 19.59 -13.63 21.82
CA ILE A 361 18.40 -14.19 21.18
C ILE A 361 17.49 -13.07 20.64
N LEU A 362 17.24 -12.02 21.43
CA LEU A 362 16.41 -10.90 20.98
C LEU A 362 17.07 -10.13 19.83
N GLU A 363 18.39 -9.93 19.85
CA GLU A 363 19.13 -9.32 18.73
C GLU A 363 19.02 -10.17 17.45
N ARG A 364 19.08 -11.52 17.57
CA ARG A 364 18.92 -12.42 16.42
C ARG A 364 17.50 -12.45 15.87
N LEU A 365 16.49 -12.52 16.74
CA LEU A 365 15.08 -12.47 16.33
C LEU A 365 14.76 -11.13 15.65
N TRP A 366 15.28 -10.02 16.19
CA TRP A 366 15.15 -8.72 15.53
C TRP A 366 15.85 -8.70 14.16
N CYS A 367 17.04 -9.29 14.04
CA CYS A 367 17.72 -9.42 12.75
C CYS A 367 16.93 -10.26 11.75
N ALA A 368 16.27 -11.33 12.20
CA ALA A 368 15.38 -12.13 11.38
C ALA A 368 14.13 -11.36 10.94
N ILE A 369 13.55 -10.51 11.80
CA ILE A 369 12.46 -9.62 11.39
C ILE A 369 12.99 -8.58 10.38
N LEU A 370 14.13 -7.94 10.66
CA LEU A 370 14.65 -6.87 9.82
C LEU A 370 15.02 -7.37 8.40
N TRP A 371 15.71 -8.50 8.29
CA TRP A 371 16.23 -9.00 7.01
C TRP A 371 15.47 -10.21 6.46
N GLY A 372 14.71 -10.92 7.30
CA GLY A 372 13.85 -12.01 6.86
C GLY A 372 12.56 -11.52 6.21
N GLN A 373 12.06 -10.34 6.55
CA GLN A 373 10.85 -9.79 5.92
C GLN A 373 11.05 -9.40 4.44
N PRO A 374 12.13 -8.70 4.06
CA PRO A 374 12.49 -8.53 2.64
C PRO A 374 12.67 -9.86 1.91
N LEU A 375 13.31 -10.85 2.55
CA LEU A 375 13.46 -12.19 1.99
C LEU A 375 12.11 -12.88 1.76
N ALA A 376 11.19 -12.79 2.73
CA ALA A 376 9.87 -13.38 2.66
C ALA A 376 9.03 -12.76 1.53
N LEU A 377 9.09 -11.42 1.37
CA LEU A 377 8.42 -10.72 0.27
C LEU A 377 9.01 -11.09 -1.11
N ALA A 378 10.33 -11.14 -1.23
CA ALA A 378 10.99 -11.51 -2.48
C ALA A 378 10.70 -12.98 -2.85
N THR A 379 10.72 -13.88 -1.86
CA THR A 379 10.42 -15.30 -2.08
C THR A 379 8.95 -15.52 -2.40
N SER A 380 8.03 -14.78 -1.77
CA SER A 380 6.60 -14.89 -2.12
C SER A 380 6.32 -14.37 -3.53
N ALA A 381 7.02 -13.33 -4.00
CA ALA A 381 6.92 -12.86 -5.38
C ALA A 381 7.42 -13.91 -6.38
N LEU A 382 8.58 -14.50 -6.07
CA LEU A 382 9.17 -15.59 -6.83
C LEU A 382 8.21 -16.78 -6.95
N ILE A 383 7.63 -17.22 -5.83
CA ILE A 383 6.71 -18.36 -5.78
C ILE A 383 5.40 -18.05 -6.51
N ALA A 384 4.88 -16.83 -6.37
CA ALA A 384 3.70 -16.39 -7.11
C ALA A 384 3.92 -16.48 -8.63
N ALA A 385 5.09 -16.05 -9.12
CA ALA A 385 5.44 -16.13 -10.53
C ALA A 385 5.54 -17.58 -11.06
N MET A 386 5.79 -18.56 -10.18
CA MET A 386 5.82 -19.98 -10.53
C MET A 386 4.46 -20.69 -10.37
N GLY A 387 3.48 -20.06 -9.70
CA GLY A 387 2.15 -20.64 -9.47
C GLY A 387 2.12 -21.88 -8.58
N LEU A 388 3.12 -22.08 -7.70
CA LEU A 388 3.25 -23.32 -6.91
C LEU A 388 2.31 -23.39 -5.70
N ILE A 389 2.30 -22.33 -4.88
CA ILE A 389 1.49 -22.18 -3.66
C ILE A 389 1.05 -20.71 -3.54
N SER A 390 0.17 -20.40 -2.59
CA SER A 390 -0.26 -19.02 -2.39
C SER A 390 0.92 -18.14 -1.92
N PRO A 391 0.96 -16.85 -2.33
CA PRO A 391 1.98 -15.92 -1.85
C PRO A 391 1.98 -15.75 -0.33
N ALA A 392 0.82 -15.89 0.30
CA ALA A 392 0.64 -15.82 1.74
C ALA A 392 1.33 -16.97 2.48
N GLU A 393 1.13 -18.21 2.01
CA GLU A 393 1.79 -19.39 2.57
C GLU A 393 3.31 -19.32 2.41
N ALA A 394 3.77 -18.91 1.23
CA ALA A 394 5.19 -18.67 0.97
C ALA A 394 5.79 -17.66 1.94
N TYR A 395 5.13 -16.50 2.09
CA TYR A 395 5.57 -15.45 2.98
C TYR A 395 5.58 -15.89 4.46
N ALA A 396 4.52 -16.56 4.91
CA ALA A 396 4.42 -17.07 6.28
C ALA A 396 5.48 -18.15 6.57
N GLY A 397 5.67 -19.09 5.64
CA GLY A 397 6.66 -20.16 5.74
C GLY A 397 8.09 -19.63 5.83
N ILE A 398 8.46 -18.67 4.97
CA ILE A 398 9.78 -18.04 5.02
C ILE A 398 9.95 -17.18 6.27
N THR A 399 8.92 -16.44 6.69
CA THR A 399 8.95 -15.70 7.95
C THR A 399 9.23 -16.62 9.13
N LEU A 400 8.48 -17.73 9.25
CA LEU A 400 8.69 -18.72 10.32
C LEU A 400 10.09 -19.34 10.24
N LEU A 401 10.53 -19.74 9.05
CA LEU A 401 11.85 -20.32 8.83
C LEU A 401 12.97 -19.38 9.29
N THR A 402 12.92 -18.09 8.93
CA THR A 402 13.95 -17.11 9.32
C THR A 402 13.99 -16.89 10.84
N LEU A 403 12.85 -16.94 11.52
CA LEU A 403 12.76 -16.89 12.99
C LEU A 403 13.33 -18.16 13.63
N LEU A 404 13.03 -19.34 13.09
CA LEU A 404 13.57 -20.62 13.55
C LEU A 404 15.10 -20.68 13.37
N VAL A 405 15.62 -20.22 12.23
CA VAL A 405 17.07 -20.12 11.97
C VAL A 405 17.75 -19.14 12.93
N ALA A 406 17.03 -18.13 13.43
CA ALA A 406 17.55 -17.19 14.42
C ALA A 406 17.54 -17.72 15.86
N ALA A 407 16.82 -18.81 16.15
CA ALA A 407 16.79 -19.43 17.48
C ALA A 407 18.18 -19.95 17.94
N PRO A 408 18.93 -20.76 17.18
CA PRO A 408 20.25 -21.24 17.57
C PRO A 408 21.28 -20.11 17.74
N PRO A 409 22.41 -20.32 18.44
CA PRO A 409 23.40 -19.30 18.78
C PRO A 409 24.31 -18.92 17.59
N LEU A 410 23.72 -18.52 16.47
CA LEU A 410 24.45 -18.02 15.30
C LEU A 410 25.07 -16.65 15.59
N LYS A 411 26.26 -16.40 15.01
CA LYS A 411 26.86 -15.06 15.05
C LYS A 411 25.97 -14.09 14.29
N LEU A 412 25.54 -13.00 14.95
CA LEU A 412 24.63 -12.00 14.37
C LEU A 412 25.07 -11.47 12.99
N PRO A 413 26.38 -11.17 12.74
CA PRO A 413 26.81 -10.75 11.40
C PRO A 413 26.63 -11.83 10.33
N ARG A 414 26.77 -13.11 10.67
CA ARG A 414 26.56 -14.22 9.72
C ARG A 414 25.08 -14.36 9.37
N LEU A 415 24.19 -14.27 10.37
CA LEU A 415 22.74 -14.30 10.15
C LEU A 415 22.31 -13.13 9.25
N SER A 416 22.73 -11.90 9.58
CA SER A 416 22.40 -10.70 8.78
C SER A 416 22.91 -10.80 7.34
N MET A 417 24.16 -11.26 7.16
CA MET A 417 24.73 -11.45 5.82
C MET A 417 23.99 -12.53 5.03
N GLY A 418 23.69 -13.67 5.65
CA GLY A 418 22.97 -14.78 5.01
C GLY A 418 21.58 -14.36 4.53
N LEU A 419 20.78 -13.72 5.40
CA LEU A 419 19.43 -13.26 5.04
C LEU A 419 19.45 -12.21 3.91
N ARG A 420 20.41 -11.28 3.93
CA ARG A 420 20.58 -10.30 2.85
C ARG A 420 20.96 -10.98 1.54
N LEU A 421 21.95 -11.88 1.53
CA LEU A 421 22.35 -12.61 0.32
C LEU A 421 21.19 -13.44 -0.24
N LEU A 422 20.44 -14.13 0.62
CA LEU A 422 19.23 -14.85 0.20
C LEU A 422 18.19 -13.91 -0.40
N THR A 423 18.02 -12.71 0.15
CA THR A 423 17.11 -11.69 -0.41
C THR A 423 17.56 -11.29 -1.81
N LEU A 424 18.86 -11.03 -2.01
CA LEU A 424 19.43 -10.70 -3.32
C LEU A 424 19.17 -11.82 -4.34
N THR A 425 19.43 -13.07 -3.93
CA THR A 425 19.20 -14.24 -4.77
C THR A 425 17.73 -14.41 -5.12
N ALA A 426 16.82 -14.23 -4.16
CA ALA A 426 15.38 -14.33 -4.40
C ALA A 426 14.89 -13.24 -5.37
N ILE A 427 15.37 -12.00 -5.24
CA ILE A 427 15.05 -10.91 -6.18
C ILE A 427 15.57 -11.23 -7.58
N ALA A 428 16.83 -11.66 -7.70
CA ALA A 428 17.43 -12.00 -8.98
C ALA A 428 16.70 -13.19 -9.65
N ALA A 429 16.33 -14.21 -8.87
CA ALA A 429 15.54 -15.33 -9.34
C ALA A 429 14.15 -14.88 -9.80
N ALA A 430 13.47 -14.00 -9.07
CA ALA A 430 12.15 -13.49 -9.46
C ALA A 430 12.22 -12.73 -10.80
N CYS A 431 13.25 -11.90 -10.98
CA CYS A 431 13.49 -11.21 -12.25
C CYS A 431 13.78 -12.19 -13.39
N ALA A 432 14.58 -13.24 -13.13
CA ALA A 432 14.91 -14.25 -14.12
C ALA A 432 13.69 -15.08 -14.54
N ILE A 433 12.84 -15.49 -13.60
CA ILE A 433 11.59 -16.22 -13.89
C ILE A 433 10.62 -15.33 -14.66
N GLN A 434 10.46 -14.07 -14.24
CA GLN A 434 9.60 -13.13 -14.95
C GLN A 434 10.09 -12.94 -16.40
N LEU A 435 11.40 -12.79 -16.60
CA LEU A 435 11.97 -12.66 -17.94
C LEU A 435 11.82 -13.94 -18.76
N ALA A 436 11.96 -15.12 -18.14
CA ALA A 436 11.77 -16.39 -18.82
C ALA A 436 10.30 -16.63 -19.22
N ALA A 437 9.35 -16.19 -18.38
CA ALA A 437 7.92 -16.36 -18.61
C ALA A 437 7.38 -15.43 -19.71
N PHE A 438 7.86 -14.18 -19.77
CA PHE A 438 7.27 -13.14 -20.64
C PHE A 438 8.22 -12.61 -21.72
N GLY A 439 9.49 -12.97 -21.68
CA GLY A 439 10.51 -12.46 -22.59
C GLY A 439 10.86 -10.99 -22.35
N TRP A 440 11.87 -10.52 -23.07
CA TRP A 440 12.33 -9.12 -22.96
C TRP A 440 11.39 -8.12 -23.66
N THR A 441 10.59 -8.57 -24.62
CA THR A 441 9.72 -7.73 -25.45
C THR A 441 8.25 -7.84 -25.05
N ALA A 442 7.97 -8.02 -23.76
CA ALA A 442 6.60 -8.06 -23.27
C ALA A 442 5.83 -6.78 -23.64
N ALA A 443 4.51 -6.90 -23.83
CA ALA A 443 3.64 -5.81 -24.28
C ALA A 443 3.71 -4.57 -23.37
N ASP A 444 3.90 -4.76 -22.07
CA ASP A 444 4.16 -3.67 -21.14
C ASP A 444 5.67 -3.44 -20.88
N PRO A 445 6.27 -2.35 -21.40
CA PRO A 445 7.67 -2.03 -21.15
C PRO A 445 8.01 -1.80 -19.68
N LEU A 446 7.03 -1.48 -18.84
CA LEU A 446 7.25 -1.17 -17.43
C LEU A 446 7.79 -2.38 -16.64
N ALA A 447 7.40 -3.60 -16.99
CA ALA A 447 7.87 -4.79 -16.29
C ALA A 447 9.40 -4.94 -16.36
N ARG A 448 10.02 -4.50 -17.46
CA ARG A 448 11.49 -4.43 -17.58
C ARG A 448 12.10 -3.40 -16.64
N TRP A 449 11.52 -2.22 -16.57
CA TRP A 449 11.99 -1.16 -15.67
C TRP A 449 11.84 -1.55 -14.21
N MET A 450 10.81 -2.33 -13.87
CA MET A 450 10.67 -2.96 -12.55
C MET A 450 11.82 -3.93 -12.27
N ASN A 451 12.16 -4.84 -13.20
CA ASN A 451 13.32 -5.74 -13.05
C ASN A 451 14.63 -4.96 -12.87
N VAL A 452 14.88 -3.93 -13.68
CA VAL A 452 16.08 -3.08 -13.57
C VAL A 452 16.14 -2.40 -12.19
N SER A 453 15.00 -1.88 -11.72
CA SER A 453 14.91 -1.20 -10.41
C SER A 453 15.16 -2.17 -9.25
N LEU A 454 14.62 -3.39 -9.33
CA LEU A 454 14.84 -4.45 -8.35
C LEU A 454 16.31 -4.88 -8.28
N LEU A 455 16.97 -5.04 -9.44
CA LEU A 455 18.40 -5.36 -9.51
C LEU A 455 19.26 -4.20 -9.01
N ALA A 456 18.89 -2.95 -9.30
CA ALA A 456 19.56 -1.77 -8.75
C ALA A 456 19.44 -1.72 -7.21
N ALA A 457 18.26 -2.03 -6.65
CA ALA A 457 18.07 -2.14 -5.20
C ALA A 457 18.93 -3.27 -4.60
N SER A 458 19.08 -4.38 -5.31
CA SER A 458 19.98 -5.47 -4.93
C SER A 458 21.46 -5.04 -4.90
N LEU A 459 21.89 -4.19 -5.84
CA LEU A 459 23.24 -3.62 -5.82
C LEU A 459 23.47 -2.72 -4.60
N ILE A 460 22.47 -1.95 -4.17
CA ILE A 460 22.57 -1.10 -2.96
C ILE A 460 22.75 -1.97 -1.70
N ILE A 461 21.96 -3.04 -1.57
CA ILE A 461 22.10 -3.99 -0.44
C ILE A 461 23.48 -4.67 -0.48
N CYS A 462 23.96 -5.05 -1.67
CA CYS A 462 25.30 -5.63 -1.86
C CYS A 462 26.41 -4.66 -1.47
N ALA A 463 26.33 -3.40 -1.92
CA ALA A 463 27.27 -2.34 -1.57
C ALA A 463 27.32 -2.12 -0.04
N GLY A 464 26.16 -2.16 0.62
CA GLY A 464 26.07 -2.09 2.09
C GLY A 464 26.80 -3.25 2.80
N LEU A 465 26.73 -4.47 2.26
CA LEU A 465 27.48 -5.63 2.77
C LEU A 465 28.99 -5.46 2.60
N VAL A 466 29.43 -4.98 1.43
CA VAL A 466 30.85 -4.73 1.12
C VAL A 466 31.39 -3.65 2.04
N TRP A 467 30.67 -2.53 2.17
CA TRP A 467 31.03 -1.43 3.06
C TRP A 467 31.18 -1.88 4.52
N GLN A 468 30.22 -2.67 5.01
CA GLN A 468 30.27 -3.20 6.38
C GLN A 468 31.48 -4.10 6.61
N ARG A 469 31.84 -4.94 5.62
CA ARG A 469 33.06 -5.76 5.69
C ARG A 469 34.32 -4.89 5.75
N ILE A 470 34.44 -3.89 4.89
CA ILE A 470 35.59 -2.97 4.87
C ILE A 470 35.74 -2.26 6.23
N ARG A 471 34.65 -1.67 6.74
CA ARG A 471 34.63 -0.96 8.03
C ARG A 471 34.92 -1.86 9.22
N SER A 472 34.56 -3.14 9.15
CA SER A 472 34.89 -4.11 10.22
C SER A 472 36.38 -4.50 10.24
N LYS A 473 37.05 -4.48 9.09
CA LYS A 473 38.49 -4.77 8.99
C LYS A 473 39.35 -3.60 9.47
N SER A 474 38.90 -2.36 9.26
CA SER A 474 39.62 -1.15 9.68
C SER A 474 39.54 -0.84 11.19
N VAL A 475 38.78 -1.62 11.97
CA VAL A 475 38.56 -1.42 13.42
C VAL A 475 39.18 -2.57 14.26
N SER A 476 39.88 -3.52 13.64
CA SER A 476 40.70 -4.47 14.39
C SER A 476 41.94 -3.74 14.91
N PRO A 477 42.21 -3.72 16.23
CA PRO A 477 43.51 -3.29 16.71
C PRO A 477 44.57 -4.29 16.21
N ALA A 478 45.67 -3.76 15.69
CA ALA A 478 46.92 -4.49 15.57
C ALA A 478 47.51 -4.75 16.96
#